data_AF-A0A7W1T9H5-F1
#
_entry.id   AF-A0A7W1T9H5-F1
#
_cell.length_a   1.000
_cell.length_b   1.000
_cell.length_c   1.000
_cell.angle_alpha   90.00
_cell.angle_beta   90.00
_cell.angle_gamma   90.00
#
_symmetry.space_group_name_H-M   'P 1'
#
loop_
_entity.id
_entity.type
_entity.pdbx_description
1 polymer ?
#
loop_
_entity_poly.entity_id
_entity_poly.type
_entity_poly.pdbx_seq_one_letter_code
_entity_poly.pdbx_strand_id
1 'polypeptide(L)'
;MTDAAQIPATTPAAEAAGVVFRSFTREDWHGFAGAERFADGSEPLAAEGRATLAAKRAWFVILDATGGCLMIEDDPQNDFGGYCLHHAFASPADAEAWFRAKVGTPAHLLDFLMAGFAAV
;
A
#
# COMPACT_ATOMS: atom_id res chain seq x y z
N MET A 1 34.66 9.80 -41.06
CA MET A 1 33.19 9.89 -40.93
C MET A 1 32.81 8.93 -39.83
N THR A 2 32.43 9.50 -38.69
CA THR A 2 32.08 8.83 -37.44
C THR A 2 30.57 8.59 -37.45
N ASP A 3 30.10 7.36 -37.24
CA ASP A 3 28.68 7.08 -36.95
C ASP A 3 28.61 5.67 -36.32
N ALA A 4 28.66 5.59 -35.00
CA ALA A 4 27.53 5.52 -34.06
C ALA A 4 27.35 4.08 -33.56
N ALA A 5 27.88 3.85 -32.36
CA ALA A 5 27.63 2.66 -31.58
C ALA A 5 26.13 2.56 -31.29
N GLN A 6 25.52 1.47 -31.74
CA GLN A 6 24.14 1.13 -31.46
C GLN A 6 24.02 0.76 -29.96
N ILE A 7 23.39 1.63 -29.18
CA ILE A 7 23.09 1.37 -27.77
C ILE A 7 22.01 0.28 -27.73
N PRO A 8 22.19 -0.83 -26.99
CA PRO A 8 21.12 -1.80 -26.82
C PRO A 8 19.98 -1.17 -26.03
N ALA A 9 18.78 -1.24 -26.59
CA ALA A 9 17.56 -0.85 -25.91
C ALA A 9 17.49 -1.56 -24.56
N THR A 10 17.52 -0.77 -23.48
CA THR A 10 17.27 -1.26 -22.14
C THR A 10 15.83 -1.76 -22.13
N THR A 11 15.67 -3.09 -22.17
CA THR A 11 14.44 -3.77 -21.77
C THR A 11 13.97 -3.11 -20.47
N PRO A 12 12.75 -2.55 -20.38
CA PRO A 12 12.27 -2.09 -19.09
C PRO A 12 12.30 -3.29 -18.15
N ALA A 13 13.07 -3.15 -17.07
CA ALA A 13 13.20 -4.14 -16.03
C ALA A 13 11.80 -4.63 -15.67
N ALA A 14 11.61 -5.96 -15.66
CA ALA A 14 10.38 -6.58 -15.22
C ALA A 14 9.90 -5.87 -13.94
N GLU A 15 8.73 -5.26 -14.05
CA GLU A 15 8.02 -4.50 -13.01
C GLU A 15 8.08 -5.32 -11.71
N ALA A 16 8.98 -4.93 -10.79
CA ALA A 16 9.15 -5.64 -9.56
C ALA A 16 7.84 -5.53 -8.80
N ALA A 17 7.19 -6.67 -8.58
CA ALA A 17 6.02 -6.78 -7.72
C ALA A 17 6.48 -6.49 -6.27
N GLY A 18 6.66 -5.22 -5.96
CA GLY A 18 7.24 -4.72 -4.73
C GLY A 18 6.28 -3.79 -4.03
N VAL A 19 6.32 -3.84 -2.70
CA VAL A 19 5.63 -2.88 -1.84
C VAL A 19 6.43 -1.60 -1.79
N VAL A 20 5.80 -0.48 -2.13
CA VAL A 20 6.39 0.86 -2.04
C VAL A 20 5.78 1.57 -0.85
N PHE A 21 6.60 1.88 0.15
CA PHE A 21 6.22 2.76 1.25
C PHE A 21 6.54 4.20 0.89
N ARG A 22 5.64 5.12 1.22
CA ARG A 22 5.85 6.56 1.02
C ARG A 22 5.20 7.36 2.14
N SER A 23 5.68 8.59 2.29
CA SER A 23 5.02 9.57 3.16
C SER A 23 3.60 9.83 2.67
N PHE A 24 2.69 9.99 3.63
CA PHE A 24 1.32 10.40 3.39
C PHE A 24 1.27 11.89 3.00
N THR A 25 0.56 12.21 1.92
CA THR A 25 0.50 13.56 1.34
C THR A 25 -0.84 14.23 1.59
N ARG A 26 -0.95 15.49 1.17
CA ARG A 26 -2.20 16.24 1.25
C ARG A 26 -3.30 15.64 0.36
N GLU A 27 -2.94 15.07 -0.78
CA GLU A 27 -3.88 14.37 -1.66
C GLU A 27 -4.50 13.16 -0.97
N ASP A 28 -3.71 12.40 -0.22
CA ASP A 28 -4.21 11.23 0.52
C ASP A 28 -5.22 11.63 1.60
N TRP A 29 -5.00 12.77 2.28
CA TRP A 29 -5.98 13.34 3.22
C TRP A 29 -7.36 13.60 2.58
N HIS A 30 -7.40 13.91 1.28
CA HIS A 30 -8.66 14.09 0.56
C HIS A 30 -9.38 12.77 0.29
N GLY A 31 -8.65 11.66 0.12
CA GLY A 31 -9.20 10.32 -0.09
C GLY A 31 -9.51 9.56 1.21
N PHE A 32 -8.78 9.85 2.28
CA PHE A 32 -8.82 9.14 3.56
C PHE A 32 -9.09 10.09 4.72
N ALA A 33 -10.23 10.78 4.69
CA ALA A 33 -10.58 11.80 5.69
C ALA A 33 -10.73 11.25 7.13
N GLY A 34 -10.80 9.92 7.30
CA GLY A 34 -10.84 9.26 8.60
C GLY A 34 -9.47 8.84 9.16
N ALA A 35 -8.37 9.08 8.43
CA ALA A 35 -7.04 8.71 8.90
C ALA A 35 -6.62 9.54 10.13
N GLU A 36 -5.90 8.93 11.07
CA GLU A 36 -5.43 9.58 12.29
C GLU A 36 -3.91 9.69 12.36
N ARG A 37 -3.41 10.88 12.71
CA ARG A 37 -1.98 11.08 12.99
C ARG A 37 -1.54 10.24 14.18
N PHE A 38 -0.28 9.79 14.15
CA PHE A 38 0.35 9.10 15.28
C PHE A 38 0.47 10.02 16.50
N ALA A 39 0.66 9.42 17.68
CA ALA A 39 0.70 10.14 18.96
C ALA A 39 1.82 11.18 19.06
N ASP A 40 2.89 11.01 18.28
CA ASP A 40 4.02 11.95 18.18
C ASP A 40 3.77 13.08 17.16
N GLY A 41 2.60 13.11 16.51
CA GLY A 41 2.21 14.09 15.50
C GLY A 41 2.63 13.71 14.07
N SER A 42 3.33 12.59 13.88
CA SER A 42 3.71 12.08 12.56
C SER A 42 2.48 11.76 11.71
N GLU A 43 2.62 11.96 10.40
CA GLU A 43 1.59 11.60 9.43
C GLU A 43 1.42 10.08 9.33
N PRO A 44 0.23 9.60 8.89
CA PRO A 44 0.04 8.20 8.52
C PRO A 44 1.11 7.67 7.55
N LEU A 45 1.21 6.36 7.45
CA LEU A 45 2.08 5.69 6.49
C LEU A 45 1.25 5.17 5.30
N ALA A 46 1.63 5.54 4.08
CA ALA A 46 1.05 5.00 2.87
C ALA A 46 1.93 3.86 2.32
N ALA A 47 1.29 2.79 1.87
CA ALA A 47 1.94 1.73 1.12
C ALA A 47 1.09 1.33 -0.09
N GLU A 48 1.77 1.04 -1.19
CA GLU A 48 1.11 0.70 -2.45
C GLU A 48 1.88 -0.37 -3.20
N GLY A 49 1.15 -1.07 -4.08
CA GLY A 49 1.75 -2.10 -4.91
C GLY A 49 0.71 -2.77 -5.81
N ARG A 50 1.13 -3.88 -6.42
CA ARG A 50 0.24 -4.76 -7.19
C ARG A 50 0.26 -6.15 -6.59
N ALA A 51 -0.89 -6.81 -6.60
CA ALA A 51 -0.99 -8.21 -6.21
C ALA A 51 -0.05 -9.05 -7.09
N THR A 52 0.77 -9.90 -6.47
CA THR A 52 1.79 -10.68 -7.22
C THR A 52 1.20 -11.83 -8.02
N LEU A 53 0.00 -12.29 -7.64
CA LEU A 53 -0.79 -13.31 -8.34
C LEU A 53 -2.17 -12.77 -8.74
N ALA A 54 -2.91 -13.55 -9.52
CA ALA A 54 -4.20 -13.16 -10.12
C ALA A 54 -4.09 -11.94 -11.06
N ALA A 55 -5.17 -11.15 -11.20
CA ALA A 55 -5.30 -10.04 -12.16
C ALA A 55 -4.32 -8.87 -11.95
N LYS A 56 -3.32 -9.00 -11.06
CA LYS A 56 -2.31 -7.97 -10.73
C LYS A 56 -2.92 -6.61 -10.37
N ARG A 57 -4.09 -6.67 -9.73
CA ARG A 57 -4.82 -5.49 -9.25
C ARG A 57 -3.91 -4.65 -8.36
N ALA A 58 -3.88 -3.35 -8.64
CA ALA A 58 -3.24 -2.40 -7.75
C ALA A 58 -3.96 -2.37 -6.40
N TRP A 59 -3.20 -2.08 -5.35
CA TRP A 59 -3.74 -1.89 -4.01
C TRP A 59 -3.03 -0.71 -3.36
N PHE A 60 -3.76 -0.06 -2.46
CA PHE A 60 -3.29 1.08 -1.71
C PHE A 60 -3.77 0.92 -0.27
N VAL A 61 -2.86 1.03 0.69
CA VAL A 61 -3.17 0.92 2.10
C VAL A 61 -2.58 2.10 2.86
N ILE A 62 -3.38 2.61 3.79
CA ILE A 62 -2.96 3.60 4.77
C ILE A 62 -2.92 2.94 6.12
N LEU A 63 -1.84 3.15 6.87
CA LEU A 63 -1.68 2.72 8.26
C LEU A 63 -1.52 3.95 9.14
N ASP A 64 -2.27 4.01 10.23
CA ASP A 64 -2.44 5.20 11.04
C ASP A 64 -2.44 4.87 12.54
N ALA A 65 -2.75 5.83 13.42
CA ALA A 65 -2.72 5.57 14.87
C ALA A 65 -3.72 4.50 15.36
N THR A 66 -4.77 4.22 14.59
CA THR A 66 -5.91 3.37 14.97
C THR A 66 -5.93 2.03 14.24
N GLY A 67 -5.23 1.93 13.11
CA GLY A 67 -5.20 0.73 12.29
C GLY A 67 -4.83 1.03 10.85
N GLY A 68 -5.71 0.64 9.93
CA GLY A 68 -5.47 0.92 8.52
C GLY A 68 -6.68 0.75 7.62
N CYS A 69 -6.60 1.33 6.44
CA CYS A 69 -7.63 1.28 5.41
C CYS A 69 -7.00 0.84 4.08
N LEU A 70 -7.55 -0.21 3.49
CA LEU A 70 -7.11 -0.83 2.25
C LEU A 70 -8.14 -0.63 1.15
N MET A 71 -7.66 -0.17 0.00
CA MET A 71 -8.40 -0.06 -1.25
C MET A 71 -7.75 -0.96 -2.31
N ILE A 72 -8.57 -1.64 -3.10
CA ILE A 72 -8.11 -2.51 -4.18
C ILE A 72 -8.71 -2.05 -5.51
N GLU A 73 -7.89 -1.95 -6.55
CA GLU A 73 -8.32 -1.59 -7.91
C GLU A 73 -9.53 -2.43 -8.36
N ASP A 74 -10.57 -1.73 -8.82
CA ASP A 74 -11.84 -2.30 -9.29
C ASP A 74 -12.56 -3.21 -8.27
N ASP A 75 -12.31 -3.05 -6.97
CA ASP A 75 -13.07 -3.74 -5.92
C ASP A 75 -14.32 -2.92 -5.55
N PRO A 76 -15.55 -3.46 -5.72
CA PRO A 76 -16.78 -2.79 -5.32
C PRO A 76 -16.84 -2.40 -3.84
N GLN A 77 -16.07 -3.06 -2.98
CA GLN A 77 -15.99 -2.70 -1.56
C GLN A 77 -15.44 -1.28 -1.35
N ASN A 78 -14.70 -0.73 -2.31
CA ASN A 78 -14.21 0.64 -2.26
C ASN A 78 -15.35 1.68 -2.18
N ASP A 79 -16.53 1.37 -2.73
CA ASP A 79 -17.70 2.25 -2.64
C ASP A 79 -18.25 2.36 -1.20
N PHE A 80 -17.86 1.43 -0.33
CA PHE A 80 -18.22 1.38 1.09
C PHE A 80 -17.05 1.74 2.02
N GLY A 81 -15.93 2.24 1.47
CA GLY A 81 -14.74 2.61 2.24
C GLY A 81 -13.67 1.52 2.32
N GLY A 82 -13.79 0.44 1.55
CA GLY A 82 -12.75 -0.58 1.44
C GLY A 82 -12.72 -1.55 2.62
N TYR A 83 -11.52 -1.97 2.99
CA TYR A 83 -11.30 -2.90 4.10
C TYR A 83 -10.53 -2.19 5.22
N CYS A 84 -11.02 -2.34 6.45
CA CYS A 84 -10.41 -1.73 7.63
C CYS A 84 -9.72 -2.76 8.51
N LEU A 85 -8.57 -2.35 9.06
CA LEU A 85 -7.87 -3.01 10.14
C LEU A 85 -8.09 -2.18 11.41
N HIS A 86 -8.48 -2.84 12.51
CA HIS A 86 -8.50 -2.22 13.84
C HIS A 86 -7.30 -2.70 14.64
N HIS A 87 -6.22 -1.91 14.65
CA HIS A 87 -4.98 -2.24 15.34
C HIS A 87 -4.18 -0.97 15.63
N ALA A 88 -4.13 -0.54 16.89
CA ALA A 88 -3.40 0.68 17.23
C ALA A 88 -1.90 0.52 17.01
N PHE A 89 -1.30 1.47 16.29
CA PHE A 89 0.14 1.56 16.04
C PHE A 89 0.74 2.75 16.81
N ALA A 90 1.88 2.54 17.46
CA ALA A 90 2.52 3.60 18.25
C ALA A 90 3.29 4.61 17.38
N SER A 91 3.80 4.18 16.23
CA SER A 91 4.58 5.00 15.31
C SER A 91 4.48 4.50 13.86
N PRO A 92 4.87 5.32 12.85
CA PRO A 92 4.97 4.85 11.47
C PRO A 92 5.92 3.65 11.30
N ALA A 93 7.02 3.61 12.06
CA ALA A 93 7.99 2.51 12.00
C ALA A 93 7.40 1.20 12.51
N ASP A 94 6.57 1.26 13.56
CA ASP A 94 5.86 0.09 14.08
C ASP A 94 4.80 -0.42 13.09
N ALA A 95 4.06 0.50 12.44
CA ALA A 95 3.12 0.16 11.39
C ALA A 95 3.80 -0.52 10.19
N GLU A 96 4.94 0.00 9.74
CA GLU A 96 5.72 -0.61 8.67
C GLU A 96 6.22 -2.00 9.07
N ALA A 97 6.78 -2.14 10.28
CA ALA A 97 7.28 -3.42 10.79
C ALA A 97 6.16 -4.46 10.88
N TRP A 98 4.97 -4.05 11.35
CA TRP A 98 3.79 -4.90 11.36
C TRP A 98 3.39 -5.34 9.95
N PHE A 99 3.32 -4.41 9.00
CA PHE A 99 2.94 -4.73 7.62
C PHE A 99 3.88 -5.76 7.02
N ARG A 100 5.20 -5.55 7.17
CA ARG A 100 6.22 -6.47 6.66
C ARG A 100 6.11 -7.86 7.29
N ALA A 101 5.73 -7.94 8.57
CA ALA A 101 5.61 -9.20 9.30
C ALA A 101 4.28 -9.95 9.03
N LYS A 102 3.18 -9.24 8.80
CA LYS A 102 1.83 -9.82 8.69
C LYS A 102 1.31 -9.94 7.27
N VAL A 103 1.65 -8.99 6.40
CA VAL A 103 1.22 -8.94 5.01
C VAL A 103 2.39 -9.27 4.08
N GLY A 104 3.55 -8.63 4.29
CA GLY A 104 4.76 -8.89 3.53
C GLY A 104 4.64 -8.45 2.06
N THR A 105 4.61 -9.41 1.14
CA THR A 105 4.45 -9.16 -0.31
C THR A 105 3.15 -9.80 -0.77
N PRO A 106 2.02 -9.08 -0.71
CA PRO A 106 0.70 -9.68 -0.87
C PRO A 106 0.49 -10.20 -2.30
N ALA A 107 0.08 -11.46 -2.39
CA ALA A 107 -0.27 -12.12 -3.65
C ALA A 107 -1.74 -11.92 -4.02
N HIS A 108 -2.61 -11.74 -3.03
CA HIS A 108 -4.05 -11.59 -3.19
C HIS A 108 -4.69 -10.87 -1.98
N LEU A 109 -5.94 -10.43 -2.13
CA LEU A 109 -6.73 -9.83 -1.04
C LEU A 109 -6.73 -10.69 0.24
N LEU A 110 -6.75 -12.03 0.11
CA LEU A 110 -6.77 -12.94 1.26
C LEU A 110 -5.56 -12.74 2.20
N ASP A 111 -4.41 -12.25 1.72
CA ASP A 111 -3.26 -11.98 2.59
C ASP A 111 -3.56 -10.85 3.58
N PHE A 112 -4.27 -9.81 3.11
CA PHE A 112 -4.74 -8.73 3.98
C PHE A 112 -5.82 -9.21 4.94
N LEU A 113 -6.76 -10.03 4.47
CA LEU A 113 -7.82 -10.57 5.33
C LEU A 113 -7.24 -11.46 6.43
N MET A 114 -6.22 -12.28 6.13
CA MET A 114 -5.50 -13.06 7.13
C MET A 114 -4.69 -12.21 8.11
N ALA A 115 -4.24 -11.02 7.69
CA ALA A 115 -3.61 -10.04 8.57
C ALA A 115 -4.61 -9.30 9.48
N GLY A 116 -5.91 -9.45 9.24
CA GLY A 116 -6.98 -8.90 10.09
C GLY A 116 -7.77 -7.74 9.48
N PHE A 117 -7.56 -7.43 8.20
CA PHE A 117 -8.45 -6.50 7.48
C PHE A 117 -9.83 -7.13 7.28
N ALA A 118 -10.88 -6.33 7.40
CA ALA A 118 -12.26 -6.74 7.20
C ALA A 118 -13.02 -5.70 6.38
N ALA A 119 -14.00 -6.13 5.58
CA ALA A 119 -14.89 -5.22 4.89
C ALA A 119 -15.63 -4.35 5.92
N VAL A 120 -15.67 -3.03 5.65
CA VAL A 120 -16.49 -2.06 6.40
C VAL A 120 -17.97 -2.32 6.19
#